data_AF-G9KU87-F1
#
_entry.id   AF-G9KU87-F1
#
_cell.length_a   1.000
_cell.length_b   1.000
_cell.length_c   1.000
_cell.angle_alpha   90.00
_cell.angle_beta   90.00
_cell.angle_gamma   90.00
#
_symmetry.space_group_name_H-M   'P 1'
#
loop_
_entity.id
_entity.type
_entity.pdbx_description
1 polymer ?
#
loop_
_entity_poly.entity_id
_entity_poly.type
_entity_poly.pdbx_seq_one_letter_code
_entity_poly.pdbx_strand_id
1 'polypeptide(L)'
;KAYHTMNKFLGSFIDHVHKEMDYFIKDKLLLERILGMEFMEPMEKSIFYNDEGYSFSSVLYYGNEATLLIFDLLFFCVVDLACQNFVLAAFLTYLQQEIFRFIRNTVGQKN
;
A
#
# COMPACT_ATOMS: atom_id res chain seq x y z
N LYS A 1 -16.03 -13.71 -21.29
CA LYS A 1 -15.21 -14.87 -21.72
C LYS A 1 -13.74 -14.69 -21.35
N ALA A 2 -13.06 -13.62 -21.76
CA ALA A 2 -11.65 -13.37 -21.44
C ALA A 2 -11.32 -13.42 -19.92
N TYR A 3 -12.18 -12.85 -19.06
CA TYR A 3 -12.01 -12.89 -17.60
C TYR A 3 -11.92 -14.32 -17.03
N HIS A 4 -12.84 -15.21 -17.43
CA HIS A 4 -12.83 -16.59 -16.96
C HIS A 4 -11.63 -17.38 -17.50
N THR A 5 -11.23 -17.10 -18.73
CA THR A 5 -10.01 -17.69 -19.31
C THR A 5 -8.77 -17.25 -18.56
N MET A 6 -8.67 -15.96 -18.20
CA MET A 6 -7.56 -15.41 -17.44
C MET A 6 -7.50 -15.99 -16.02
N ASN A 7 -8.62 -16.02 -15.29
CA ASN A 7 -8.65 -16.61 -13.94
C ASN A 7 -8.29 -18.10 -13.95
N LYS A 8 -8.77 -18.85 -14.95
CA LYS A 8 -8.41 -20.27 -15.10
C LYS A 8 -6.93 -20.45 -15.39
N PHE A 9 -6.35 -19.60 -16.24
CA PHE A 9 -4.92 -19.61 -16.55
C PHE A 9 -4.06 -19.30 -15.32
N LEU A 10 -4.39 -18.22 -14.60
CA LEU A 10 -3.68 -17.82 -13.38
C LEU A 10 -3.76 -18.90 -12.29
N GLY A 11 -4.94 -19.51 -12.11
CA GLY A 11 -5.10 -20.65 -11.21
C GLY A 11 -4.20 -21.84 -11.59
N SER A 12 -4.20 -22.24 -12.86
CA SER A 12 -3.34 -23.33 -13.35
C SER A 12 -1.83 -23.02 -13.27
N PHE A 13 -1.46 -21.75 -13.34
CA PHE A 13 -0.07 -21.30 -13.22
C PHE A 13 0.42 -21.42 -11.77
N ILE A 14 -0.39 -21.00 -10.80
CA ILE A 14 -0.09 -21.15 -9.36
C ILE A 14 -0.04 -22.63 -8.96
N ASP A 15 -0.92 -23.47 -9.53
CA ASP A 15 -0.97 -24.92 -9.27
C ASP A 15 0.20 -25.71 -9.91
N HIS A 16 1.22 -25.04 -10.48
CA HIS A 16 2.38 -25.66 -11.15
C HIS A 16 2.01 -26.65 -12.28
N VAL A 17 0.84 -26.49 -12.89
CA VAL A 17 0.30 -27.43 -13.90
C VAL A 17 1.14 -27.41 -15.18
N HIS A 18 1.81 -26.29 -15.47
CA HIS A 18 2.63 -26.10 -16.66
C HIS A 18 4.12 -26.14 -16.30
N LYS A 19 4.78 -27.29 -16.53
CA LYS A 19 6.22 -27.48 -16.28
C LYS A 19 7.13 -26.51 -17.05
N GLU A 20 6.64 -25.95 -18.15
CA GLU A 20 7.35 -24.95 -18.97
C GLU A 20 7.30 -23.55 -18.34
N MET A 21 6.38 -23.32 -17.40
CA MET A 21 6.11 -22.06 -16.71
C MET A 21 6.25 -22.25 -15.19
N ASP A 22 7.23 -23.07 -14.80
CA ASP A 22 7.51 -23.40 -13.42
C ASP A 22 8.14 -22.20 -12.69
N TYR A 23 7.84 -22.05 -11.40
CA TYR A 23 8.38 -20.98 -10.58
C TYR A 23 8.98 -21.51 -9.30
N PHE A 24 9.86 -20.72 -8.68
CA PHE A 24 10.33 -21.00 -7.33
C PHE A 24 10.05 -19.81 -6.42
N ILE A 25 9.78 -20.13 -5.15
CA ILE A 25 9.54 -19.15 -4.11
C ILE A 25 10.88 -18.81 -3.46
N LYS A 26 11.18 -17.51 -3.35
CA LYS A 26 12.43 -17.02 -2.77
C LYS A 26 12.18 -15.80 -1.90
N ASP A 27 12.98 -15.62 -0.86
CA ASP A 27 12.96 -14.39 -0.07
C ASP A 27 13.84 -13.31 -0.70
N LYS A 28 13.38 -12.05 -0.66
CA LYS A 28 14.21 -10.91 -1.09
C LYS A 28 15.38 -10.73 -0.13
N LEU A 29 16.58 -10.52 -0.67
CA LEU A 29 17.74 -10.13 0.12
C LEU A 29 17.46 -8.77 0.80
N LEU A 30 18.07 -8.52 1.96
CA LEU A 30 17.89 -7.25 2.69
C LEU A 30 18.17 -6.02 1.81
N LEU A 31 19.18 -6.11 0.94
CA LEU A 31 19.54 -5.04 0.02
C LEU A 31 18.54 -4.89 -1.14
N GLU A 32 18.01 -5.99 -1.71
CA GLU A 32 16.92 -5.95 -2.71
C GLU A 32 15.68 -5.26 -2.13
N ARG A 33 15.41 -5.53 -0.85
CA ARG A 33 14.30 -4.91 -0.10
C ARG A 33 14.50 -3.42 0.13
N ILE A 34 15.71 -3.00 0.49
CA ILE A 34 16.01 -1.57 0.75
C ILE A 34 16.02 -0.75 -0.55
N LEU A 35 16.57 -1.34 -1.63
CA LEU A 35 16.73 -0.65 -2.90
C LEU A 35 15.50 -0.75 -3.81
N GLY A 36 14.54 -1.61 -3.48
CA GLY A 36 13.30 -1.78 -4.25
C GLY A 36 13.53 -2.38 -5.64
N MET A 37 14.66 -3.08 -5.84
CA MET A 37 15.03 -3.66 -7.12
C MET A 37 15.41 -5.13 -6.97
N GLU A 38 15.13 -5.92 -8.01
CA GLU A 38 15.49 -7.33 -8.08
C GLU A 38 16.90 -7.45 -8.67
N PHE A 39 17.81 -8.15 -7.97
CA PHE A 39 19.18 -8.31 -8.46
C PHE A 39 19.37 -9.53 -9.35
N MET A 40 18.40 -10.44 -9.40
CA MET A 40 18.44 -11.62 -10.25
C MET A 40 17.52 -11.43 -11.44
N GLU A 41 18.09 -11.46 -12.64
CA GLU A 41 17.31 -11.64 -13.86
C GLU A 41 16.84 -13.10 -13.95
N PRO A 42 15.56 -13.36 -14.29
CA PRO A 42 15.05 -14.71 -14.39
C PRO A 42 15.69 -15.42 -15.60
N MET A 43 16.70 -16.27 -15.35
CA MET A 43 17.43 -16.94 -16.44
C MET A 43 16.61 -18.04 -17.13
N GLU A 44 15.83 -18.84 -16.38
CA GLU A 44 15.07 -19.97 -16.96
C GLU A 44 13.68 -20.19 -16.35
N LYS A 45 13.44 -19.71 -15.12
CA LYS A 45 12.17 -19.88 -14.38
C LYS A 45 11.74 -18.57 -13.75
N SER A 46 10.44 -18.35 -13.66
CA SER A 46 9.88 -17.20 -12.93
C SER A 46 10.16 -17.29 -11.43
N ILE A 47 10.39 -16.14 -10.80
CA ILE A 47 10.65 -16.05 -9.36
C ILE A 47 9.43 -15.43 -8.70
N PHE A 48 8.85 -16.10 -7.70
CA PHE A 48 7.90 -15.47 -6.79
C PHE A 48 8.61 -15.11 -5.49
N TYR A 49 8.53 -13.84 -5.13
CA TYR A 49 9.06 -13.38 -3.87
C TYR A 49 8.02 -13.50 -2.77
N ASN A 50 8.41 -14.03 -1.60
CA ASN A 50 7.55 -13.98 -0.42
C ASN A 50 7.33 -12.52 0.01
N ASP A 51 6.06 -12.13 0.15
CA ASP A 51 5.68 -10.83 0.69
C ASP A 51 5.57 -10.92 2.22
N GLU A 52 6.72 -10.78 2.90
CA GLU A 52 6.78 -10.75 4.37
C GLU A 52 6.24 -9.44 4.98
N GLY A 53 5.99 -8.42 4.15
CA GLY A 53 5.92 -7.02 4.58
C GLY A 53 4.63 -6.28 4.27
N TYR A 54 3.58 -6.96 3.81
CA TYR A 54 2.31 -6.34 3.46
C TYR A 54 2.49 -5.20 2.44
N SER A 55 2.87 -5.54 1.21
CA SER A 55 3.01 -4.55 0.13
C SER A 55 1.72 -3.71 -0.09
N PHE A 56 0.58 -4.18 0.41
CA PHE A 56 -0.71 -3.46 0.44
C PHE A 56 -1.01 -2.67 1.74
N SER A 57 -0.39 -2.97 2.88
CA SER A 57 -0.67 -2.27 4.16
C SER A 57 0.01 -0.91 4.26
N SER A 58 0.97 -0.59 3.40
CA SER A 58 1.53 0.77 3.28
C SER A 58 0.59 1.71 2.51
N VAL A 59 -0.33 1.17 1.71
CA VAL A 59 -1.22 1.91 0.81
C VAL A 59 -2.55 2.27 1.50
N LEU A 60 -3.05 1.41 2.37
CA LEU A 60 -4.17 1.69 3.27
C LEU A 60 -3.56 2.08 4.62
N TYR A 61 -4.08 3.06 5.35
CA TYR A 61 -3.56 3.47 6.67
C TYR A 61 -3.72 2.38 7.79
N TYR A 62 -3.73 1.11 7.38
CA TYR A 62 -3.96 -0.07 8.18
C TYR A 62 -2.92 -0.16 9.30
N GLY A 63 -3.42 -0.20 10.54
CA GLY A 63 -2.60 -0.20 11.76
C GLY A 63 -2.43 1.17 12.42
N ASN A 64 -2.64 2.29 11.71
CA ASN A 64 -2.48 3.65 12.25
C ASN A 64 -3.77 4.48 12.26
N GLU A 65 -4.93 3.88 11.93
CA GLU A 65 -6.22 4.56 11.87
C GLU A 65 -6.58 5.28 13.19
N ALA A 66 -6.36 4.62 14.33
CA ALA A 66 -6.62 5.20 15.65
C ALA A 66 -5.70 6.41 15.93
N THR A 67 -4.44 6.34 15.53
CA THR A 67 -3.49 7.44 15.70
C THR A 67 -3.87 8.64 14.83
N LEU A 68 -4.31 8.40 13.60
CA LEU A 68 -4.81 9.44 12.69
C LEU A 68 -6.09 10.07 13.22
N LEU A 69 -7.02 9.27 13.74
CA LEU A 69 -8.23 9.76 14.38
C LEU A 69 -7.92 10.65 15.60
N ILE A 70 -7.00 10.21 16.46
CA ILE A 70 -6.56 10.99 17.63
C ILE A 70 -5.91 12.30 17.19
N PHE A 71 -5.08 12.27 16.16
CA PHE A 71 -4.46 13.46 15.60
C PHE A 71 -5.52 14.46 15.10
N ASP A 72 -6.48 14.01 14.29
CA ASP A 72 -7.52 14.87 13.74
C ASP A 72 -8.43 15.45 14.85
N LEU A 73 -8.73 14.65 15.89
CA LEU A 73 -9.49 15.10 17.05
C LEU A 73 -8.73 16.16 17.86
N LEU A 74 -7.44 15.94 18.11
CA LEU A 74 -6.60 16.91 18.82
C LEU A 74 -6.46 18.22 18.04
N PHE A 75 -6.26 18.13 16.71
CA PHE A 75 -6.21 19.30 15.85
C PHE A 75 -7.52 20.08 15.90
N PHE A 76 -8.65 19.40 15.78
CA PHE A 76 -9.97 20.01 15.93
C PHE A 76 -10.12 20.72 17.27
N CYS A 77 -9.77 20.07 18.39
CA CYS A 77 -9.87 20.68 19.72
C CYS A 77 -8.98 21.93 19.88
N VAL A 78 -7.77 21.91 19.32
CA VAL A 78 -6.87 23.07 19.36
C VAL A 78 -7.45 24.24 18.56
N VAL A 79 -8.00 23.99 17.38
CA VAL A 79 -8.60 25.03 16.55
C VAL A 79 -9.89 25.57 17.16
N ASP A 80 -10.74 24.70 17.72
CA ASP A 80 -11.95 25.12 18.43
C ASP A 80 -11.62 26.01 19.64
N LEU A 81 -10.60 25.63 20.41
CA LEU A 81 -10.11 26.46 21.53
C LEU A 81 -9.57 27.82 21.05
N ALA A 82 -8.85 27.86 19.94
CA ALA A 82 -8.25 29.08 19.41
C ALA A 82 -9.27 30.03 18.78
N CYS A 83 -10.23 29.50 18.03
CA CYS A 83 -11.18 30.28 17.25
C CYS A 83 -12.52 30.51 17.95
N GLN A 84 -12.82 29.75 19.02
CA GLN A 84 -14.10 29.77 19.74
C GLN A 84 -15.31 29.64 18.78
N ASN A 85 -15.11 28.95 17.66
CA ASN A 85 -16.09 28.78 16.60
C ASN A 85 -16.00 27.36 16.05
N PHE A 86 -16.97 26.56 16.45
CA PHE A 86 -17.09 25.16 16.12
C PHE A 86 -17.15 24.89 14.61
N VAL A 87 -17.87 25.75 13.86
CA VAL A 87 -18.03 25.60 12.40
C VAL A 87 -16.70 25.86 11.70
N LEU A 88 -15.97 26.89 12.12
CA LEU A 88 -14.66 27.21 11.57
C LEU A 88 -13.63 26.11 11.90
N ALA A 89 -13.67 25.57 13.12
CA ALA A 89 -12.83 24.46 13.52
C ALA A 89 -13.06 23.22 12.65
N ALA A 90 -14.33 22.85 12.42
CA ALA A 90 -14.67 21.71 11.58
C ALA A 90 -14.19 21.90 10.13
N PHE A 91 -14.36 23.10 9.58
CA PHE A 91 -13.89 23.43 8.24
C PHE A 91 -12.35 23.33 8.11
N LEU A 92 -11.62 23.83 9.10
CA LEU A 92 -10.15 23.79 9.10
C LEU A 92 -9.61 22.38 9.27
N THR A 93 -10.22 21.55 10.13
CA THR A 93 -9.86 20.13 10.25
C THR A 93 -10.10 19.38 8.94
N TYR A 94 -11.23 19.63 8.27
CA TYR A 94 -11.50 19.04 6.95
C TYR A 94 -10.44 19.47 5.92
N LEU A 95 -10.08 20.76 5.87
CA LEU A 95 -9.06 21.25 4.95
C LEU A 95 -7.69 20.59 5.20
N GLN A 96 -7.31 20.39 6.46
CA GLN A 96 -6.09 19.68 6.84
C GLN A 96 -6.11 18.22 6.37
N GLN A 97 -7.23 17.51 6.51
CA GLN A 97 -7.37 16.13 5.99
C GLN A 97 -7.21 16.07 4.47
N GLU A 98 -7.79 17.01 3.73
CA GLU A 98 -7.66 17.07 2.27
C GLU A 98 -6.22 17.35 1.82
N ILE A 99 -5.50 18.22 2.54
CA ILE A 99 -4.06 18.45 2.28
C ILE A 99 -3.25 17.17 2.49
N PHE A 100 -3.50 16.43 3.57
CA PHE A 100 -2.80 15.16 3.80
C PHE A 100 -3.13 14.10 2.76
N ARG A 101 -4.39 14.00 2.31
CA ARG A 101 -4.79 13.13 1.20
C ARG A 101 -4.07 13.51 -0.09
N PHE A 102 -3.98 14.81 -0.39
CA PHE A 102 -3.30 15.31 -1.58
C PHE A 102 -1.79 14.99 -1.55
N ILE A 103 -1.12 15.27 -0.43
CA ILE A 103 0.30 14.94 -0.24
C ILE A 103 0.50 13.43 -0.37
N ARG A 104 -0.33 12.61 0.28
CA ARG A 104 -0.23 11.16 0.17
C ARG A 104 -0.44 10.67 -1.25
N ASN A 105 -1.44 11.17 -1.97
CA ASN A 105 -1.68 10.71 -3.34
C ASN A 105 -0.51 11.10 -4.26
N THR A 106 0.11 12.27 -4.03
CA THR A 106 1.25 12.75 -4.83
C THR A 106 2.55 12.00 -4.49
N VAL A 107 2.79 11.69 -3.22
CA VAL A 107 4.02 11.02 -2.75
C VAL A 107 3.89 9.50 -2.85
N GLY A 108 2.73 8.94 -2.54
CA GLY A 108 2.44 7.51 -2.56
C GLY A 108 2.34 6.92 -3.97
N GLN A 109 2.08 7.73 -5.01
CA GLN A 109 2.22 7.30 -6.40
C GLN A 109 3.66 7.01 -6.84
N LYS A 110 4.66 7.40 -6.03
CA LYS A 110 6.08 7.15 -6.30
C LYS A 110 6.63 5.87 -5.65
N ASN A 111 5.85 5.16 -4.83
CA ASN A 111 6.22 3.90 -4.20
C ASN A 111 5.58 2.70 -4.90
#